data_AF-A0A8D8FQQ8-F1
#
_entry.id   AF-A0A8D8FQQ8-F1
#
_cell.length_a   1.000
_cell.length_b   1.000
_cell.length_c   1.000
_cell.angle_alpha   90.00
_cell.angle_beta   90.00
_cell.angle_gamma   90.00
#
_symmetry.space_group_name_H-M   'P 1'
#
loop_
_entity.id
_entity.type
_entity.pdbx_description
1 polymer ?
#
loop_
_entity_poly.entity_id
_entity_poly.type
_entity_poly.pdbx_seq_one_letter_code
_entity_poly.pdbx_strand_id
1 'polypeptide(L)'
;QIFAGLSLSSLTELAPLPFRPYLTMPANPDAEKNNPCLREQDLVHKCLNKNNYDNGLCELYFSNYKNCKDFWYRVQRERRAKGLYPYLPDLADRARIKQEYMSTKPGGP
;
A
#
# COMPACT_ATOMS: atom_id res chain seq x y z
N GLN A 1 -27.11 -5.77 -55.39
CA GLN A 1 -25.71 -6.00 -54.94
C GLN A 1 -25.32 -4.71 -54.24
N ILE A 2 -25.01 -4.64 -52.95
CA ILE A 2 -23.94 -5.28 -52.19
C ILE A 2 -24.35 -5.15 -50.69
N PHE A 3 -23.83 -6.01 -49.81
CA PHE A 3 -24.08 -6.07 -48.35
C PHE A 3 -25.30 -6.86 -47.86
N ALA A 4 -25.36 -8.15 -48.23
CA ALA A 4 -25.88 -9.18 -47.33
C ALA A 4 -24.71 -10.10 -47.00
N GLY A 5 -24.10 -10.00 -45.81
CA GLY A 5 -22.94 -10.85 -45.52
C GLY A 5 -22.11 -10.60 -44.28
N LEU A 6 -22.60 -9.88 -43.26
CA LEU A 6 -21.93 -9.88 -41.96
C LEU A 6 -22.79 -10.66 -40.97
N SER A 7 -22.44 -11.94 -40.83
CA SER A 7 -22.96 -12.83 -39.80
C SER A 7 -22.64 -12.29 -38.41
N LEU A 8 -23.62 -12.31 -37.50
CA LEU A 8 -23.47 -12.02 -36.06
C LEU A 8 -22.44 -12.92 -35.35
N SER A 9 -21.92 -13.96 -36.01
CA SER A 9 -20.88 -14.85 -35.47
C SER A 9 -19.50 -14.21 -35.29
N SER A 10 -19.24 -13.00 -35.79
CA SER A 10 -17.91 -12.37 -35.68
C SER A 10 -17.68 -11.52 -34.43
N LEU A 11 -18.65 -11.41 -33.52
CA LEU A 11 -18.47 -10.68 -32.24
C LEU A 11 -17.98 -11.57 -31.08
N THR A 12 -17.86 -12.88 -31.29
CA THR A 12 -17.49 -13.84 -30.23
C THR A 12 -15.98 -14.05 -30.08
N GLU A 13 -15.14 -13.33 -30.82
CA GLU A 13 -13.69 -13.55 -30.82
C GLU A 13 -12.90 -12.42 -30.14
N LEU A 14 -13.49 -11.80 -29.12
CA LEU A 14 -12.69 -11.20 -28.05
C LEU A 14 -12.23 -12.36 -27.16
N ALA A 15 -11.18 -13.06 -27.59
CA ALA A 15 -10.48 -14.00 -26.73
C ALA A 15 -10.14 -13.27 -25.42
N PRO A 16 -10.52 -13.83 -24.25
CA PRO A 16 -10.10 -13.24 -22.98
C PRO A 16 -8.58 -13.14 -23.00
N LEU A 17 -8.05 -11.94 -22.72
CA LEU A 17 -6.62 -11.74 -22.58
C LEU A 17 -6.08 -12.87 -21.68
N PRO A 18 -4.99 -13.55 -22.08
CA PRO A 18 -4.44 -14.60 -21.23
C PRO A 18 -4.20 -13.98 -19.86
N PHE A 19 -4.83 -14.56 -18.83
CA PHE A 19 -4.55 -14.22 -17.45
C PHE A 19 -3.04 -14.38 -17.30
N ARG A 20 -2.29 -13.27 -17.31
CA ARG A 20 -0.88 -13.29 -17.00
C ARG A 20 -0.80 -13.85 -15.59
N PRO A 21 -0.33 -15.09 -15.36
CA PRO A 21 -0.02 -15.49 -14.01
C PRO A 21 1.03 -14.50 -13.56
N TYR A 22 0.72 -13.77 -12.49
CA TYR A 22 1.53 -12.69 -11.94
C TYR A 22 3.01 -12.91 -12.23
N LEU A 23 3.57 -12.07 -13.10
CA LEU A 23 5.01 -11.93 -13.19
C LEU A 23 5.43 -11.61 -11.76
N THR A 24 6.12 -12.55 -11.08
CA THR A 24 6.58 -12.34 -9.71
C THR A 24 7.57 -11.19 -9.76
N MET A 25 7.10 -9.98 -9.51
CA MET A 25 7.96 -8.80 -9.43
C MET A 25 8.97 -9.11 -8.32
N PRO A 26 10.29 -9.03 -8.60
CA PRO A 26 11.29 -9.29 -7.58
C PRO A 26 11.03 -8.36 -6.39
N ALA A 27 11.10 -8.93 -5.18
CA ALA A 27 10.92 -8.16 -3.95
C ALA A 27 11.95 -7.01 -3.94
N ASN A 28 11.49 -5.78 -3.73
CA ASN A 28 12.36 -4.63 -3.59
C ASN A 28 13.10 -4.74 -2.25
N PRO A 29 14.44 -4.94 -2.22
CA PRO A 29 15.19 -5.08 -0.97
C PRO A 29 15.17 -3.79 -0.14
N ASP A 30 14.96 -2.62 -0.77
CA ASP A 30 14.89 -1.33 -0.10
C ASP A 30 13.46 -0.96 0.36
N ALA A 31 12.49 -1.88 0.24
CA ALA A 31 11.10 -1.60 0.59
C ALA A 31 10.95 -1.17 2.05
N GLU A 32 11.62 -1.85 2.98
CA GLU A 32 11.57 -1.49 4.42
C GLU A 32 12.20 -0.13 4.68
N LYS A 33 13.32 0.16 4.01
CA LYS A 33 14.04 1.42 4.16
C LYS A 33 13.18 2.59 3.66
N ASN A 34 12.52 2.45 2.52
CA ASN A 34 11.79 3.55 1.89
C ASN A 34 10.34 3.67 2.35
N ASN A 35 9.72 2.59 2.81
CA ASN A 35 8.34 2.57 3.30
C ASN A 35 8.29 2.19 4.80
N PRO A 36 8.11 3.16 5.70
CA PRO A 36 8.04 2.87 7.13
C PRO A 36 6.70 2.26 7.58
N CYS A 37 5.76 2.08 6.65
CA CYS A 37 4.45 1.44 6.82
C CYS A 37 4.30 0.20 5.93
N LEU A 38 5.42 -0.44 5.56
CA LEU A 38 5.41 -1.61 4.68
C LEU A 38 4.55 -2.75 5.24
N ARG A 39 4.61 -2.97 6.55
CA ARG A 39 3.83 -4.01 7.22
C ARG A 39 2.32 -3.75 7.13
N GLU A 40 1.89 -2.53 7.42
CA GLU A 40 0.47 -2.17 7.35
C GLU A 40 -0.04 -2.22 5.90
N GLN A 41 0.79 -1.82 4.94
CA GLN A 41 0.48 -1.96 3.51
C GLN A 41 0.29 -3.43 3.10
N ASP A 42 1.19 -4.32 3.54
CA ASP A 42 1.09 -5.76 3.26
C ASP A 42 -0.18 -6.36 3.86
N LEU A 43 -0.58 -5.94 5.07
CA LEU A 43 -1.84 -6.38 5.67
C LEU A 43 -3.08 -5.93 4.87
N VAL A 44 -3.07 -4.70 4.35
CA VAL A 44 -4.12 -4.21 3.44
C VAL A 44 -4.21 -5.10 2.20
N HIS A 45 -3.08 -5.36 1.53
CA HIS A 45 -3.05 -6.21 0.34
C HIS A 45 -3.52 -7.64 0.64
N LYS A 46 -3.09 -8.22 1.76
CA LYS A 46 -3.54 -9.55 2.20
C LYS A 46 -5.04 -9.59 2.45
N CYS A 47 -5.60 -8.55 3.07
CA CYS A 47 -7.03 -8.47 3.29
C CYS A 47 -7.80 -8.38 1.97
N LEU A 48 -7.36 -7.51 1.04
CA LEU A 48 -8.01 -7.36 -0.26
C LEU A 48 -7.95 -8.65 -1.09
N ASN A 49 -6.78 -9.29 -1.15
CA ASN A 49 -6.60 -10.56 -1.85
C ASN A 49 -7.50 -11.66 -1.29
N LYS A 50 -7.75 -11.69 0.02
CA LYS A 50 -8.62 -12.68 0.66
C LYS A 50 -10.11 -12.41 0.43
N ASN A 51 -10.49 -11.15 0.28
CA ASN A 51 -11.88 -10.70 0.25
C ASN A 51 -12.32 -10.21 -1.15
N ASN A 52 -11.72 -10.72 -2.22
CA ASN A 52 -12.05 -10.34 -3.61
C ASN A 52 -12.02 -8.82 -3.85
N TYR A 53 -11.08 -8.13 -3.19
CA TYR A 53 -10.91 -6.68 -3.26
C TYR A 53 -12.10 -5.86 -2.75
N ASP A 54 -12.93 -6.44 -1.88
CA ASP A 54 -13.94 -5.69 -1.14
C ASP A 54 -13.28 -4.79 -0.08
N ASN A 55 -13.31 -3.49 -0.33
CA ASN A 55 -12.71 -2.49 0.55
C ASN A 55 -13.42 -2.40 1.91
N GLY A 56 -14.74 -2.64 1.97
CA GLY A 56 -15.53 -2.51 3.19
C GLY A 56 -15.12 -3.55 4.25
N LEU A 57 -14.68 -4.73 3.80
CA LEU A 57 -14.19 -5.79 4.69
C LEU A 57 -12.77 -5.52 5.24
N CYS A 58 -12.10 -4.47 4.76
CA CYS A 58 -10.70 -4.17 5.08
C CYS A 58 -10.49 -2.80 5.75
N GLU A 59 -11.56 -2.12 6.18
CA GLU A 59 -11.52 -0.77 6.79
C GLU A 59 -10.54 -0.62 7.96
N LEU A 60 -10.46 -1.64 8.83
CA LEU A 60 -9.52 -1.63 9.95
C LEU A 60 -8.06 -1.58 9.48
N TYR A 61 -7.71 -2.33 8.43
CA TYR A 61 -6.36 -2.34 7.88
C TYR A 61 -6.02 -1.02 7.21
N PHE A 62 -6.98 -0.41 6.50
CA PHE A 62 -6.82 0.94 5.94
C PHE A 62 -6.61 1.99 7.04
N SER A 63 -7.37 1.90 8.13
CA SER A 63 -7.24 2.81 9.28
C SER A 63 -5.86 2.69 9.92
N ASN A 64 -5.37 1.47 10.13
CA ASN A 64 -4.02 1.23 10.64
C ASN A 64 -2.93 1.77 9.69
N TYR A 65 -3.08 1.56 8.38
CA TYR A 65 -2.15 2.10 7.38
C TYR A 65 -2.15 3.63 7.35
N LYS A 66 -3.31 4.27 7.47
CA LYS A 66 -3.45 5.72 7.58
C LYS A 66 -2.76 6.25 8.84
N ASN A 67 -3.04 5.65 10.00
CA ASN A 67 -2.43 6.03 11.28
C ASN A 67 -0.90 5.92 11.23
N CYS A 68 -0.37 4.86 10.60
CA CYS A 68 1.06 4.72 10.38
C CYS A 68 1.63 5.87 9.55
N LYS A 69 1.01 6.20 8.41
CA LYS A 69 1.46 7.30 7.56
C LYS A 69 1.43 8.64 8.28
N ASP A 70 0.36 8.90 9.03
CA ASP A 70 0.18 10.15 9.78
C ASP A 70 1.25 10.30 10.88
N PHE A 71 1.59 9.22 11.58
CA PHE A 71 2.70 9.19 12.53
C PHE A 71 4.04 9.55 11.86
N TRP A 72 4.41 8.84 10.79
CA TRP A 72 5.69 9.07 10.12
C TRP A 72 5.76 10.43 9.41
N TYR A 73 4.63 10.96 8.97
CA TYR A 73 4.54 12.32 8.46
C TYR A 73 4.91 13.34 9.55
N ARG A 74 4.39 13.19 10.77
CA ARG A 74 4.72 14.06 11.92
C ARG A 74 6.20 13.99 12.27
N VAL A 75 6.75 12.78 12.37
CA VAL A 75 8.19 12.57 12.62
C VAL A 75 9.06 13.28 11.57
N GLN A 76 8.73 13.11 10.29
CA GLN A 76 9.46 13.78 9.20
C GLN A 76 9.33 15.30 9.25
N ARG A 77 8.14 15.83 9.59
CA ARG A 77 7.90 17.27 9.77
C ARG A 77 8.75 17.84 10.89
N GLU A 78 8.81 17.18 12.04
CA GLU A 78 9.64 17.60 13.17
C GLU A 78 11.13 17.54 12.84
N ARG A 79 11.59 16.47 12.19
CA ARG A 79 12.98 16.34 11.74
C ARG A 79 13.35 17.42 10.73
N ARG A 80 12.46 17.74 9.79
CA ARG A 80 12.64 18.85 8.84
C ARG A 80 12.74 20.20 9.56
N ALA A 81 11.89 20.47 10.54
CA ALA A 81 11.95 21.71 11.33
C ALA A 81 13.28 21.85 12.11
N LYS A 82 13.88 20.73 12.52
CA LYS A 82 15.20 20.67 13.18
C LYS A 82 16.38 20.62 12.20
N GLY A 83 16.15 20.63 10.89
CA GLY A 83 17.21 20.51 9.89
C GLY A 83 17.88 19.12 9.83
N LEU A 84 17.25 18.07 10.36
CA LEU A 84 17.82 16.72 10.44
C LEU A 84 17.55 15.93 9.14
N TYR A 85 18.57 15.79 8.30
CA TYR A 85 18.53 14.98 7.07
C TYR A 85 19.28 13.65 7.26
N PRO A 86 18.78 12.50 6.75
CA PRO A 86 17.52 12.32 6.03
C PRO A 86 16.30 12.51 6.93
N TYR A 87 15.20 13.02 6.35
CA TYR A 87 13.97 13.31 7.11
C TYR A 87 13.29 12.05 7.62
N LEU A 88 13.36 10.95 6.87
CA LEU A 88 12.93 9.63 7.33
C LEU A 88 14.05 8.99 8.17
N PRO A 89 13.78 8.60 9.43
CA PRO A 89 14.77 7.90 10.25
C PRO A 89 15.20 6.56 9.66
N ASP A 90 16.44 6.18 9.96
CA ASP A 90 16.98 4.87 9.61
C ASP A 90 16.29 3.76 10.40
N LEU A 91 16.34 2.54 9.87
CA LEU A 91 15.62 1.37 10.38
C LEU A 91 15.89 1.10 11.87
N ALA A 92 17.15 1.19 12.29
CA ALA A 92 17.57 0.95 13.68
C ALA A 92 16.91 1.92 14.68
N ASP A 93 16.64 3.15 14.26
CA ASP A 93 16.06 4.18 15.12
C ASP A 93 14.54 4.12 15.20
N ARG A 94 13.88 3.44 14.24
CA ARG A 94 12.42 3.51 14.10
C ARG A 94 11.68 2.95 15.30
N ALA A 95 12.17 1.84 15.86
CA ALA A 95 11.54 1.20 17.02
C ALA A 95 11.56 2.13 18.24
N ARG A 96 12.72 2.76 18.49
CA ARG A 96 12.91 3.71 19.59
C ARG A 96 12.00 4.93 19.44
N ILE A 97 11.98 5.56 18.26
CA ILE A 97 11.15 6.75 18.00
C ILE A 97 9.66 6.43 18.17
N LYS A 98 9.22 5.26 17.71
CA LYS A 98 7.82 4.83 17.85
C LYS A 98 7.46 4.64 19.33
N GLN A 99 8.33 4.01 20.12
CA GLN A 99 8.13 3.82 21.56
C GLN A 99 8.09 5.15 22.32
N GLU A 100 9.01 6.07 22.03
CA GLU A 100 9.03 7.42 22.63
C GLU A 100 7.77 8.23 22.29
N TYR A 101 7.26 8.10 21.06
CA TYR A 101 6.02 8.77 20.68
C TYR A 101 4.80 8.20 21.41
N MET A 102 4.75 6.88 21.62
CA MET A 102 3.66 6.24 22.36
C MET A 102 3.69 6.56 23.86
N SER A 103 4.87 6.80 24.46
CA SER A 103 4.97 7.17 25.88
C SER A 103 4.63 8.64 26.15
N THR A 104 4.85 9.53 25.19
CA THR A 104 4.59 10.98 25.32
C THR A 104 3.14 11.37 25.06
N LYS A 105 2.31 10.46 24.53
CA LYS A 105 0.86 10.66 24.36
C LYS A 105 0.07 9.68 25.22
N PRO A 106 -0.46 10.11 26.39
CA PRO A 106 -1.52 9.35 27.06
C PRO A 106 -2.80 9.50 26.22
N GLY A 107 -3.15 8.49 25.43
CA GLY A 107 -4.39 8.44 24.66
C GLY A 107 -4.59 9.60 23.69
N GLY A 108 -4.19 9.44 22.42
CA GLY A 108 -4.83 10.23 21.36
C GLY A 108 -6.30 9.80 21.22
N PRO A 109 -7.23 10.72 20.87
CA PRO A 109 -8.67 10.47 20.85
C PRO A 109 -9.07 9.27 19.99
#